data_AF-A0A6P0JSB2-F1
#
_entry.id   AF-A0A6P0JSB2-F1
#
_cell.length_a   1.000
_cell.length_b   1.000
_cell.length_c   1.000
_cell.angle_alpha   90.00
_cell.angle_beta   90.00
_cell.angle_gamma   90.00
#
_symmetry.space_group_name_H-M   'P 1'
#
loop_
_entity.id
_entity.type
_entity.pdbx_description
1 polymer ?
#
loop_
_entity_poly.entity_id
_entity_poly.type
_entity_poly.pdbx_seq_one_letter_code
_entity_poly.pdbx_strand_id
1 'polypeptide(L)'
;MAMSYCINPNCSNPTNPDNTLFCQACGSELLVEGQFRVVQPLGTGGFATTYEVEEEGVAKVLKVLTLNNEKAIALFQQEAEVLLQLNHPG
;
A
#
# COMPACT_ATOMS: atom_id res chain seq x y z
N MET A 1 0.27 -13.82 -13.73
CA MET A 1 0.68 -12.52 -14.29
C MET A 1 0.56 -11.55 -13.15
N ALA A 2 1.66 -11.11 -12.55
CA ALA A 2 1.60 -10.15 -11.47
C ALA A 2 1.09 -8.82 -12.06
N MET A 3 0.06 -8.26 -11.45
CA MET A 3 -0.54 -7.00 -11.88
C MET A 3 -0.04 -5.91 -10.94
N SER A 4 0.22 -4.73 -11.49
CA SER A 4 0.53 -3.55 -10.69
C SER A 4 -0.76 -2.75 -10.48
N TYR A 5 -1.05 -2.41 -9.22
CA TYR A 5 -2.23 -1.64 -8.83
C TYR A 5 -1.86 -0.19 -8.56
N CYS A 6 -2.56 0.74 -9.21
CA CYS A 6 -2.39 2.17 -8.98
C CYS A 6 -3.16 2.59 -7.73
N ILE A 7 -2.46 3.17 -6.75
CA ILE A 7 -3.06 3.65 -5.49
C ILE A 7 -3.65 5.06 -5.58
N ASN A 8 -3.54 5.74 -6.73
CA ASN A 8 -4.17 7.05 -6.91
C ASN A 8 -5.70 6.90 -6.83
N PRO A 9 -6.37 7.54 -5.85
CA PRO A 9 -7.82 7.40 -5.65
C PRO A 9 -8.64 7.99 -6.81
N ASN A 10 -8.05 8.85 -7.64
CA ASN A 10 -8.70 9.44 -8.81
C ASN A 10 -8.44 8.65 -10.11
N CYS A 11 -7.81 7.47 -10.02
CA CYS A 11 -7.52 6.65 -11.19
C CYS A 11 -8.79 5.96 -11.70
N SER A 12 -9.10 6.11 -12.98
CA SER A 12 -10.25 5.47 -13.63
C SER A 12 -10.03 3.98 -13.91
N ASN A 13 -8.77 3.55 -14.07
CA ASN A 13 -8.40 2.15 -14.27
C ASN A 13 -7.08 1.84 -13.52
N PRO A 14 -7.15 1.26 -12.31
CA PRO A 14 -5.98 1.07 -11.47
C PRO A 14 -5.12 -0.13 -11.86
N THR A 15 -5.58 -1.01 -12.74
CA THR A 15 -4.83 -2.23 -13.11
C THR A 15 -3.83 -1.94 -14.23
N ASN A 16 -2.57 -2.28 -14.01
CA ASN A 16 -1.46 -2.04 -14.93
C ASN A 16 -0.59 -3.30 -15.09
N PRO A 17 0.14 -3.44 -16.21
CA PRO A 17 1.20 -4.45 -16.37
C PRO A 17 2.34 -4.27 -15.33
N ASP A 18 3.10 -5.34 -15.07
CA ASP A 18 4.23 -5.36 -14.13
C ASP A 18 5.45 -4.55 -14.62
N ASN A 19 5.61 -4.39 -15.93
CA ASN A 19 6.76 -3.75 -16.55
C ASN A 19 6.63 -2.22 -16.72
N THR A 20 5.60 -1.59 -16.15
CA THR A 20 5.42 -0.13 -16.22
C THR A 20 5.78 0.55 -14.90
N LEU A 21 6.44 1.71 -15.00
CA LEU A 21 6.75 2.58 -13.85
C LEU A 21 5.64 3.59 -13.56
N PHE A 22 4.84 3.92 -14.57
CA PHE A 22 3.74 4.87 -14.49
C PHE A 22 2.44 4.20 -14.89
N CYS A 23 1.35 4.62 -14.25
CA CYS A 23 0.02 4.15 -14.52
C CYS A 23 -0.43 4.61 -15.92
N GLN A 24 -0.91 3.68 -16.73
CA GLN A 24 -1.35 3.96 -18.11
C GLN A 24 -2.63 4.81 -18.16
N ALA A 25 -3.44 4.81 -17.09
CA ALA A 25 -4.71 5.53 -17.03
C ALA A 25 -4.60 6.95 -16.48
N CYS A 26 -3.68 7.21 -15.55
CA CYS A 26 -3.58 8.51 -14.86
C CYS A 26 -2.16 9.09 -14.77
N GLY A 27 -1.13 8.38 -15.21
CA GLY A 27 0.26 8.85 -15.19
C GLY A 27 0.95 8.85 -13.82
N SER A 28 0.27 8.43 -12.74
CA SER A 28 0.88 8.32 -11.41
C SER A 28 1.96 7.25 -11.36
N GLU A 29 2.98 7.44 -10.51
CA GLU A 29 4.02 6.43 -10.28
C GLU A 29 3.41 5.16 -9.63
N LEU A 30 3.85 4.00 -10.09
CA LEU A 30 3.37 2.68 -9.62
C LEU A 30 4.24 2.07 -8.52
N LEU A 31 5.37 2.72 -8.22
CA LEU A 31 6.28 2.34 -7.14
C LEU A 31 6.10 3.32 -5.98
N VAL A 32 5.77 2.80 -4.80
CA VAL A 32 5.77 3.58 -3.57
C VAL A 32 7.21 3.68 -3.06
N GLU A 33 7.66 4.90 -2.77
CA GLU A 33 9.05 5.20 -2.37
C GLU A 33 10.10 4.61 -3.34
N GLY A 34 9.73 4.43 -4.62
CA GLY A 34 10.58 3.85 -5.66
C GLY A 34 10.92 2.35 -5.49
N GLN A 35 10.31 1.66 -4.50
CA GLN A 35 10.74 0.32 -4.07
C GLN A 35 9.60 -0.70 -4.02
N PHE A 36 8.42 -0.27 -3.57
CA PHE A 36 7.30 -1.18 -3.33
C PHE A 36 6.30 -1.12 -4.49
N ARG A 37 6.11 -2.24 -5.18
CA ARG A 37 5.07 -2.36 -6.22
C ARG A 37 3.78 -2.85 -5.59
N VAL A 38 2.72 -2.07 -5.71
CA VAL A 38 1.41 -2.48 -5.18
C VAL A 38 0.79 -3.53 -6.09
N VAL A 39 0.33 -4.64 -5.52
CA VAL A 39 -0.26 -5.77 -6.24
C VAL A 39 -1.78 -5.67 -6.23
N GLN A 40 -2.37 -5.54 -5.05
CA GLN A 40 -3.83 -5.47 -4.86
C GLN A 40 -4.20 -4.90 -3.48
N PRO A 41 -5.41 -4.33 -3.32
CA PRO A 41 -5.95 -4.03 -2.00
C PRO A 41 -6.30 -5.33 -1.25
N LEU A 42 -5.92 -5.41 0.03
CA LEU A 42 -6.28 -6.51 0.93
C LEU A 42 -7.53 -6.19 1.75
N GLY A 43 -7.79 -4.90 2.01
CA GLY A 43 -8.99 -4.46 2.71
C GLY A 43 -8.88 -3.04 3.24
N THR A 44 -10.01 -2.50 3.66
CA THR A 44 -10.12 -1.18 4.28
C THR A 44 -10.71 -1.34 5.67
N GLY A 45 -10.10 -0.73 6.68
CA GLY A 45 -10.56 -0.84 8.06
C GLY A 45 -10.06 0.30 8.93
N GLY A 46 -10.92 0.77 9.84
CA GLY A 46 -10.63 1.93 10.67
C GLY A 46 -10.37 3.18 9.82
N PHE A 47 -9.13 3.67 9.84
CA PHE A 47 -8.69 4.90 9.16
C PHE A 47 -7.65 4.64 8.05
N ALA A 48 -7.48 3.37 7.64
CA ALA A 48 -6.44 2.97 6.72
C ALA A 48 -6.93 1.94 5.69
N THR A 49 -6.23 1.92 4.56
CA THR A 49 -6.34 0.88 3.54
C THR A 49 -5.08 0.04 3.58
N THR A 50 -5.24 -1.27 3.54
CA THR A 50 -4.16 -2.24 3.52
C THR A 50 -4.01 -2.80 2.11
N TYR A 51 -2.78 -2.86 1.64
CA TYR A 51 -2.41 -3.37 0.32
C TYR A 51 -1.38 -4.49 0.44
N GLU A 52 -1.44 -5.43 -0.48
CA GLU A 52 -0.33 -6.33 -0.77
C GLU A 52 0.65 -5.61 -1.69
N VAL A 53 1.93 -5.66 -1.34
CA VAL A 53 3.00 -5.07 -2.13
C VAL A 53 4.12 -6.08 -2.33
N GLU A 54 4.84 -5.95 -3.44
CA GLU A 54 6.04 -6.71 -3.73
C GLU A 54 7.26 -5.79 -3.65
N GLU A 55 8.29 -6.25 -2.96
CA GLU A 55 9.62 -5.64 -2.95
C GLU A 55 10.63 -6.73 -3.33
N GLU A 56 11.27 -6.59 -4.49
CA GLU A 56 12.26 -7.56 -5.01
C GLU A 56 11.77 -9.03 -5.01
N GLY A 57 10.50 -9.26 -5.35
CA GLY A 57 9.89 -10.60 -5.37
C GLY A 57 9.45 -11.13 -4.00
N VAL A 58 9.59 -10.33 -2.95
CA VAL A 58 9.12 -10.65 -1.60
C VAL A 58 7.78 -9.95 -1.36
N ALA A 59 6.74 -10.73 -1.08
CA ALA A 59 5.44 -10.20 -0.69
C ALA A 59 5.50 -9.55 0.71
N LYS A 60 4.96 -8.34 0.81
CA LYS A 60 4.85 -7.54 2.03
C LYS A 60 3.46 -6.90 2.10
N VAL A 61 3.16 -6.29 3.25
CA VAL A 61 1.91 -5.56 3.48
C VAL A 61 2.22 -4.09 3.67
N LEU A 62 1.56 -3.23 2.90
CA LEU A 62 1.61 -1.78 3.05
C LEU A 62 0.27 -1.30 3.61
N LYS A 63 0.30 -0.63 4.77
CA LYS A 63 -0.86 0.03 5.35
C LYS A 63 -0.76 1.53 5.08
N VAL A 64 -1.79 2.12 4.48
CA VAL A 64 -1.83 3.54 4.11
C VAL A 64 -2.95 4.22 4.88
N LEU A 65 -2.60 5.26 5.65
CA LEU A 65 -3.58 6.08 6.34
C LEU A 65 -4.37 6.92 5.32
N THR A 66 -5.69 6.82 5.33
CA THR A 66 -6.58 7.51 4.38
C THR A 66 -7.31 8.70 5.00
N LEU A 67 -7.30 8.81 6.33
CA LEU A 67 -7.91 9.91 7.05
C LEU A 67 -6.85 10.82 7.68
N ASN A 68 -6.83 12.09 7.25
CA ASN A 68 -5.99 13.11 7.87
C ASN A 68 -6.64 13.67 9.14
N ASN A 69 -6.52 12.95 10.25
CA ASN A 69 -7.04 13.33 11.56
C ASN A 69 -6.01 13.01 12.64
N GLU A 70 -5.82 13.90 13.61
CA GLU A 70 -4.79 13.75 14.67
C GLU A 70 -4.90 12.44 15.44
N LYS A 71 -6.14 12.03 15.80
CA LYS A 71 -6.38 10.76 16.49
C LYS A 71 -6.06 9.57 15.59
N ALA A 72 -6.39 9.65 14.31
CA ALA A 72 -6.10 8.59 13.35
C ALA A 72 -4.58 8.42 13.15
N ILE A 73 -3.84 9.54 13.05
CA ILE A 73 -2.38 9.55 12.97
C ILE A 73 -1.77 8.92 14.23
N ALA A 74 -2.20 9.35 15.42
CA ALA A 74 -1.67 8.84 16.68
C ALA A 74 -1.91 7.33 16.85
N LEU A 75 -3.11 6.85 16.53
CA LEU A 75 -3.43 5.41 16.58
C LEU A 75 -2.62 4.61 15.58
N PHE A 76 -2.41 5.15 14.37
CA PHE A 76 -1.63 4.51 13.33
C PHE A 76 -0.14 4.38 13.71
N GLN A 77 0.43 5.44 14.30
CA GLN A 77 1.80 5.42 14.82
C GLN A 77 1.95 4.43 15.97
N GLN A 78 1.01 4.43 16.92
CA GLN A 78 1.02 3.50 18.04
C GLN A 78 0.98 2.04 17.59
N GLU A 79 0.18 1.71 16.57
CA GLU A 79 0.15 0.36 15.99
C GLU A 79 1.52 -0.05 15.46
N ALA A 80 2.20 0.83 14.71
CA ALA A 80 3.53 0.56 14.19
C ALA A 80 4.56 0.34 15.31
N GLU A 81 4.54 1.15 16.37
CA GLU A 81 5.42 1.00 17.53
C GLU A 81 5.24 -0.34 18.24
N VAL A 82 3.99 -0.78 18.41
CA VAL A 82 3.68 -2.09 19.02
C VAL A 82 4.17 -3.22 18.13
N LEU A 83 3.90 -3.17 16.81
CA LEU A 83 4.31 -4.20 15.87
C LEU A 83 5.83 -4.39 15.83
N LEU A 84 6.62 -3.32 16.01
CA LEU A 84 8.08 -3.39 16.08
C LEU A 84 8.61 -4.18 17.30
N GLN A 85 7.80 -4.32 18.35
CA GLN A 85 8.18 -5.02 19.58
C GLN A 85 7.69 -6.47 19.61
N LEU A 86 6.83 -6.87 18.66
CA LEU A 86 6.28 -8.22 18.62
C LEU A 86 7.23 -9.16 17.88
N ASN A 87 7.64 -10.22 18.58
CA ASN A 87 8.32 -11.36 17.99
C ASN A 87 7.68 -12.65 18.51
N HIS A 88 6.60 -13.07 17.87
CA HIS A 88 5.80 -14.23 18.25
C HIS A 88 5.34 -14.98 16.99
N PRO A 89 5.33 -16.33 16.95
CA PRO A 89 4.98 -17.09 15.74
C PRO A 89 3.48 -17.09 15.41
N GLY A 90 2.62 -16.62 16.32
CA GLY A 90 1.16 -16.70 16.22
C GLY A 90 0.57 -17.14 17.54
#